data_AF-A0A1I6JET7-F1
#
_entry.id   AF-A0A1I6JET7-F1
#
_cell.length_a   1.000
_cell.length_b   1.000
_cell.length_c   1.000
_cell.angle_alpha   90.00
_cell.angle_beta   90.00
_cell.angle_gamma   90.00
#
_symmetry.space_group_name_H-M   'P 1'
#
loop_
_entity.id
_entity.type
_entity.pdbx_description
1 polymer ?
#
loop_
_entity_poly.entity_id
_entity_poly.type
_entity_poly.pdbx_seq_one_letter_code
_entity_poly.pdbx_strand_id
1 'polypeptide(L)'
;MRSWTMVAAALLAAGCGGADDPVVIDGSSQEAFEQTLAAAKRDVGPSDRLKVEAALAEYRARIFAKADNRQEFQRLYRAGLDGLTVPAIAAQFDKDVDRVGGKAADAIFDAKRALKGG
;
A
#
# COMPACT_ATOMS: atom_id res chain seq x y z
N MET A 1 -43.00 37.81 -4.54
CA MET A 1 -42.65 37.42 -3.16
C MET A 1 -42.68 35.90 -3.07
N ARG A 2 -41.75 35.29 -2.31
CA ARG A 2 -41.41 33.84 -2.17
C ARG A 2 -40.32 33.43 -3.17
N SER A 3 -39.04 33.65 -2.91
CA SER A 3 -38.19 33.08 -1.84
C SER A 3 -38.22 31.55 -1.86
N TRP A 4 -37.23 30.90 -2.48
CA TRP A 4 -36.08 30.35 -1.74
C TRP A 4 -35.09 29.63 -2.66
N THR A 5 -33.85 30.10 -2.55
CA THR A 5 -32.59 29.45 -2.91
C THR A 5 -32.34 28.17 -2.11
N MET A 6 -31.42 27.36 -2.64
CA MET A 6 -30.70 26.24 -2.01
C MET A 6 -31.39 24.87 -1.97
N VAL A 7 -30.92 23.96 -2.84
CA VAL A 7 -30.43 22.64 -2.40
C VAL A 7 -29.20 22.28 -3.24
N ALA A 8 -28.06 22.85 -2.86
CA ALA A 8 -26.74 22.39 -3.27
C ALA A 8 -26.00 21.99 -1.99
N ALA A 9 -26.14 20.72 -1.58
CA ALA A 9 -25.28 20.04 -0.59
C ALA A 9 -25.86 18.65 -0.29
N ALA A 10 -25.53 17.63 -1.09
CA ALA A 10 -25.83 16.24 -0.74
C ALA A 10 -24.83 15.20 -1.28
N LEU A 11 -23.60 15.61 -1.62
CA LEU A 11 -22.55 14.69 -2.13
C LEU A 11 -21.40 14.44 -1.14
N LEU A 12 -21.56 14.79 0.15
CA LEU A 12 -20.54 14.59 1.19
C LEU A 12 -20.87 13.46 2.19
N ALA A 13 -21.80 12.56 1.87
CA ALA A 13 -22.25 11.50 2.79
C ALA A 13 -21.86 10.07 2.36
N ALA A 14 -20.68 9.88 1.75
CA ALA A 14 -20.07 8.56 1.57
C ALA A 14 -18.98 8.25 2.63
N GLY A 15 -18.86 9.08 3.67
CA GLY A 15 -18.08 8.77 4.87
C GLY A 15 -18.92 8.00 5.88
N CYS A 16 -19.34 6.77 5.54
CA CYS A 16 -19.99 5.86 6.47
C CYS A 16 -19.03 4.69 6.75
N GLY A 17 -18.12 4.92 7.68
CA GLY A 17 -17.22 3.94 8.28
C GLY A 17 -16.77 4.57 9.60
N GLY A 18 -17.05 3.90 10.71
CA GLY A 18 -16.70 4.41 12.03
C GLY A 18 -15.20 4.65 12.17
N ALA A 19 -14.80 5.43 13.17
CA ALA A 19 -13.40 5.74 13.48
C ALA A 19 -12.53 4.51 13.86
N ASP A 20 -13.03 3.29 13.66
CA ASP A 20 -12.40 2.00 13.95
C ASP A 20 -12.01 1.21 12.69
N ASP A 21 -12.49 1.59 11.49
CA ASP A 21 -12.15 0.88 10.26
C ASP A 21 -10.93 1.48 9.55
N PRO A 22 -9.96 0.66 9.12
CA PRO A 22 -8.75 1.15 8.47
C PRO A 22 -9.06 1.81 7.14
N VAL A 23 -8.47 2.99 6.89
CA VAL A 23 -8.67 3.72 5.63
C VAL A 23 -8.19 2.89 4.44
N VAL A 24 -9.08 2.78 3.44
CA VAL A 24 -8.82 2.15 2.15
C VAL A 24 -8.20 3.19 1.20
N ILE A 25 -7.11 2.81 0.54
CA ILE A 25 -6.45 3.63 -0.47
C ILE A 25 -7.29 3.63 -1.76
N ASP A 26 -7.62 4.81 -2.25
CA ASP A 26 -8.36 5.03 -3.51
C ASP A 26 -7.39 5.41 -4.63
N GLY A 27 -7.17 4.49 -5.56
CA GLY A 27 -6.29 4.67 -6.72
C GLY A 27 -6.96 5.28 -7.95
N SER A 28 -8.25 5.61 -7.91
CA SER A 28 -9.04 6.06 -9.07
C SER A 28 -8.51 7.35 -9.71
N SER A 29 -8.02 8.27 -8.89
CA SER A 29 -7.41 9.54 -9.33
C SER A 29 -6.12 9.84 -8.56
N GLN A 30 -5.31 10.77 -9.06
CA GLN A 30 -4.08 11.18 -8.37
C GLN A 30 -4.41 11.85 -7.02
N GLU A 31 -5.42 12.71 -7.01
CA GLU A 31 -5.84 13.45 -5.83
C GLU A 31 -6.42 12.53 -4.76
N ALA A 32 -7.35 11.64 -5.14
CA ALA A 32 -7.91 10.66 -4.21
C ALA A 32 -6.83 9.75 -3.61
N PHE A 33 -5.86 9.34 -4.43
CA PHE A 33 -4.76 8.49 -3.99
C PHE A 33 -3.87 9.18 -2.96
N GLU A 34 -3.45 10.43 -3.23
CA GLU A 34 -2.58 11.16 -2.31
C GLU A 34 -3.28 11.44 -0.97
N GLN A 35 -4.57 11.79 -1.02
CA GLN A 35 -5.38 12.04 0.17
C GLN A 35 -5.59 10.76 0.99
N THR A 36 -6.05 9.68 0.36
CA THR A 36 -6.35 8.42 1.06
C THR A 36 -5.10 7.69 1.53
N LEU A 37 -4.00 7.71 0.77
CA LEU A 37 -2.72 7.18 1.24
C LEU A 37 -2.18 7.95 2.44
N ALA A 38 -2.25 9.29 2.41
CA ALA A 38 -1.82 10.10 3.54
C ALA A 38 -2.67 9.85 4.80
N ALA A 39 -3.98 9.69 4.64
CA ALA A 39 -4.89 9.31 5.72
C ALA A 39 -4.55 7.92 6.27
N ALA A 40 -4.47 6.90 5.42
CA ALA A 40 -4.19 5.54 5.82
C ALA A 40 -2.84 5.38 6.53
N LYS A 41 -1.83 6.19 6.18
CA LYS A 41 -0.53 6.21 6.87
C LYS A 41 -0.59 6.81 8.28
N ARG A 42 -1.61 7.61 8.60
CA ARG A 42 -1.81 8.17 9.95
C ARG A 42 -2.44 7.17 10.91
N ASP A 43 -3.18 6.19 10.39
CA ASP A 43 -3.88 5.17 11.18
C ASP A 43 -2.95 4.09 11.73
N VAL A 44 -1.63 4.23 11.57
CA VAL A 44 -0.63 3.20 11.87
C VAL A 44 0.16 3.55 13.12
N GLY A 45 0.32 2.57 14.00
CA GLY A 45 1.19 2.68 15.18
C GLY A 45 2.68 2.86 14.81
N PRO A 46 3.51 3.37 15.75
CA PRO A 46 4.93 3.66 15.48
C PRO A 46 5.75 2.47 14.97
N SER A 47 5.46 1.25 15.46
CA SER A 47 6.19 0.04 15.07
C SER A 47 5.91 -0.38 13.63
N ASP A 48 4.64 -0.36 13.21
CA ASP A 48 4.24 -0.76 11.86
C ASP A 48 4.52 0.32 10.82
N ARG A 49 4.66 1.59 11.24
CA ARG A 49 4.98 2.69 10.34
C ARG A 49 6.26 2.45 9.54
N LEU A 50 7.33 1.98 10.20
CA LEU A 50 8.60 1.69 9.51
C LEU A 50 8.45 0.54 8.50
N LYS A 51 7.68 -0.50 8.85
CA LYS A 51 7.38 -1.63 7.95
C LYS A 51 6.63 -1.16 6.73
N VAL A 52 5.61 -0.31 6.92
CA VAL A 52 4.81 0.25 5.84
C VAL A 52 5.66 1.10 4.91
N GLU A 53 6.50 1.99 5.44
CA GLU A 53 7.39 2.80 4.59
C GLU A 53 8.37 1.92 3.81
N ALA A 54 8.92 0.87 4.43
CA ALA A 54 9.78 -0.09 3.74
C ALA A 54 9.04 -0.84 2.63
N ALA A 55 7.82 -1.31 2.90
CA ALA A 55 6.98 -1.99 1.93
C ALA A 55 6.61 -1.10 0.74
N LEU A 56 6.22 0.15 1.02
CA LEU A 56 5.90 1.14 -0.01
C LEU A 56 7.13 1.50 -0.84
N ALA A 57 8.31 1.65 -0.22
CA ALA A 57 9.56 1.93 -0.92
C ALA A 57 9.97 0.77 -1.84
N GLU A 58 9.87 -0.48 -1.36
CA GLU A 58 10.15 -1.66 -2.18
C GLU A 58 9.16 -1.78 -3.34
N TYR A 59 7.87 -1.64 -3.07
CA TYR A 59 6.84 -1.67 -4.11
C TYR A 59 7.08 -0.57 -5.15
N ARG A 60 7.40 0.65 -4.71
CA ARG A 60 7.75 1.77 -5.57
C ARG A 60 8.94 1.44 -6.48
N ALA A 61 10.00 0.84 -5.94
CA ALA A 61 11.18 0.45 -6.71
C ALA A 61 10.82 -0.61 -7.78
N ARG A 62 10.02 -1.62 -7.41
CA ARG A 62 9.56 -2.66 -8.35
C ARG A 62 8.71 -2.08 -9.47
N ILE A 63 7.81 -1.14 -9.18
CA ILE A 63 7.00 -0.48 -10.20
C ILE A 63 7.85 0.45 -11.06
N PHE A 64 8.80 1.16 -10.47
CA PHE A 64 9.75 1.99 -11.23
C PHE A 64 10.55 1.17 -12.24
N ALA A 65 11.03 -0.01 -11.85
CA ALA A 65 11.74 -0.92 -12.75
C ALA A 65 10.88 -1.50 -13.88
N LYS A 66 9.55 -1.50 -13.73
CA LYS A 66 8.60 -2.04 -14.72
C LYS A 66 8.02 -1.00 -15.66
N ALA A 67 8.02 0.28 -15.28
CA ALA A 67 7.36 1.33 -16.03
C ALA A 67 8.28 1.90 -17.10
N ASP A 68 7.77 2.14 -18.30
CA ASP A 68 8.54 2.70 -19.41
C ASP A 68 8.70 4.22 -19.28
N ASN A 69 7.81 4.88 -18.54
CA ASN A 69 7.82 6.31 -18.34
C ASN A 69 7.14 6.74 -17.02
N ARG A 70 7.25 8.03 -16.69
CA ARG A 70 6.73 8.61 -15.44
C ARG A 70 5.21 8.49 -15.30
N GLN A 71 4.46 8.68 -16.38
CA GLN A 71 3.00 8.64 -16.34
C GLN A 71 2.51 7.21 -16.09
N GLU A 72 3.14 6.25 -16.76
CA GLU A 72 2.88 4.84 -16.53
C GLU A 72 3.27 4.40 -15.12
N PHE A 73 4.43 4.84 -14.61
CA PHE A 73 4.84 4.60 -13.24
C PHE A 73 3.77 5.05 -12.25
N GLN A 74 3.26 6.28 -12.38
CA GLN A 74 2.22 6.81 -11.49
C GLN A 74 0.92 5.99 -11.58
N ARG A 75 0.52 5.62 -12.80
CA ARG A 75 -0.68 4.80 -13.01
C ARG A 75 -0.54 3.42 -12.35
N LEU A 76 0.56 2.72 -12.58
CA LEU A 76 0.82 1.38 -12.03
C LEU A 76 0.97 1.41 -10.51
N TYR A 77 1.64 2.44 -9.99
CA TYR A 77 1.83 2.59 -8.55
C TYR A 77 0.49 2.80 -7.84
N ARG A 78 -0.37 3.69 -8.35
CA ARG A 78 -1.72 3.88 -7.84
C ARG A 78 -2.58 2.63 -7.96
N ALA A 79 -2.62 2.04 -9.15
CA ALA A 79 -3.48 0.88 -9.43
C ALA A 79 -3.15 -0.33 -8.56
N GLY A 80 -1.88 -0.59 -8.24
CA GLY A 80 -1.56 -1.74 -7.37
C GLY A 80 -1.62 -1.45 -5.87
N LEU A 81 -1.92 -0.22 -5.46
CA LEU A 81 -2.25 0.11 -4.08
C LEU A 81 -3.75 0.37 -3.88
N ASP A 82 -4.51 0.48 -4.97
CA ASP A 82 -5.95 0.68 -4.95
C ASP A 82 -6.66 -0.45 -4.20
N GLY A 83 -7.59 -0.09 -3.33
CA GLY A 83 -8.36 -1.03 -2.50
C GLY A 83 -7.58 -1.64 -1.33
N LEU A 84 -6.29 -1.31 -1.16
CA LEU A 84 -5.51 -1.80 -0.03
C LEU A 84 -5.66 -0.90 1.20
N THR A 85 -5.53 -1.51 2.37
CA THR A 85 -5.38 -0.80 3.64
C THR A 85 -3.92 -0.89 4.08
N VAL A 86 -3.49 0.07 4.90
CA VAL A 86 -2.10 0.07 5.38
C VAL A 86 -1.76 -1.13 6.30
N PRO A 87 -2.66 -1.61 7.18
CA PRO A 87 -2.45 -2.89 7.88
C PRO A 87 -2.25 -4.08 6.93
N ALA A 88 -2.98 -4.13 5.81
CA ALA A 88 -2.80 -5.17 4.80
C ALA A 88 -1.43 -5.08 4.11
N ILE A 89 -0.94 -3.87 3.83
CA ILE A 89 0.40 -3.63 3.29
C ILE A 89 1.48 -4.11 4.27
N ALA A 90 1.35 -3.79 5.56
CA ALA A 90 2.28 -4.23 6.60
C ALA A 90 2.29 -5.77 6.73
N ALA A 91 1.12 -6.40 6.76
CA ALA A 91 1.01 -7.86 6.84
C ALA A 91 1.59 -8.58 5.61
N GLN A 92 1.45 -7.98 4.42
CA GLN A 92 2.06 -8.53 3.21
C GLN A 92 3.58 -8.41 3.24
N PHE A 93 4.12 -7.31 3.77
CA PHE A 93 5.56 -7.13 3.95
C PHE A 93 6.16 -8.19 4.89
N ASP A 94 5.52 -8.45 6.04
CA ASP A 94 5.98 -9.49 6.97
C ASP A 94 6.04 -10.86 6.27
N LYS A 95 5.01 -11.23 5.49
CA LYS A 95 5.01 -12.47 4.69
C LYS A 95 6.13 -12.52 3.65
N ASP A 96 6.45 -11.39 3.04
CA ASP A 96 7.49 -11.32 2.02
C ASP A 96 8.89 -11.45 2.63
N VAL A 97 9.14 -10.79 3.77
CA VAL A 97 10.37 -10.92 4.56
C VAL A 97 10.55 -12.37 5.03
N ASP A 98 9.51 -12.98 5.61
CA ASP A 98 9.57 -14.38 6.07
C ASP A 98 9.90 -15.34 4.93
N ARG A 99 9.29 -15.13 3.75
CA ARG A 99 9.55 -15.96 2.56
C ARG A 99 10.98 -15.82 2.06
N VAL A 100 11.52 -14.60 2.03
CA VAL A 100 12.91 -14.35 1.62
C VAL A 100 13.88 -14.95 2.63
N GLY A 101 13.60 -14.80 3.93
CA GLY A 101 14.38 -15.41 5.00
C GLY A 101 14.43 -16.93 4.90
N GLY A 102 13.29 -17.58 4.65
CA GLY A 102 13.22 -19.03 4.43
C GLY A 102 14.03 -19.48 3.21
N LYS A 103 13.84 -18.83 2.06
CA LYS A 103 14.62 -19.14 0.84
C LYS A 103 16.12 -18.94 1.01
N ALA A 104 16.52 -17.89 1.73
CA ALA A 104 17.92 -17.62 2.02
C ALA A 104 18.52 -18.70 2.94
N ALA A 105 17.77 -19.14 3.96
CA ALA A 105 18.18 -20.23 4.82
C ALA A 105 18.34 -21.55 4.03
N ASP A 106 17.36 -21.89 3.19
CA ASP A 106 17.39 -23.09 2.35
C ASP A 106 18.61 -23.08 1.41
N ALA A 107 18.89 -21.95 0.75
CA ALA A 107 20.05 -21.82 -0.12
C ALA A 107 21.39 -22.04 0.60
N ILE A 108 21.52 -21.59 1.86
CA ILE A 108 22.71 -21.83 2.68
C ILE A 108 22.84 -23.33 3.02
N PHE A 109 21.74 -23.99 3.37
CA PHE A 109 21.77 -25.43 3.67
C PHE A 109 22.06 -26.28 2.44
N ASP A 110 21.52 -25.91 1.28
CA ASP A 110 21.79 -26.58 0.01
C ASP A 110 23.26 -26.41 -0.41
N ALA A 111 23.82 -25.21 -0.27
CA ALA A 111 25.24 -24.98 -0.49
C ALA A 111 26.12 -25.80 0.46
N LYS A 112 25.76 -25.87 1.76
CA LYS A 112 26.48 -26.73 2.73
C LYS A 112 26.39 -28.21 2.37
N ARG A 113 25.23 -28.68 1.88
CA ARG A 113 25.04 -30.07 1.44
C ARG A 113 25.90 -30.38 0.23
N ALA A 114 25.93 -29.49 -0.76
CA ALA A 114 26.77 -29.61 -1.95
C ALA A 114 28.27 -29.68 -1.60
N LEU A 115 28.73 -28.89 -0.62
CA LEU A 115 30.12 -28.88 -0.17
C LEU A 115 30.51 -30.10 0.69
N LYS A 116 29.57 -30.77 1.36
CA LYS A 116 29.83 -31.94 2.21
C LYS A 116 29.68 -33.27 1.47
N GLY A 117 29.02 -33.27 0.30
CA GLY A 117 28.76 -34.45 -0.52
C GLY A 117 29.63 -34.57 -1.78
N GLY A 118 30.65 -33.72 -1.93
CA GLY A 118 31.62 -33.75 -3.04
C GLY A 118 33.00 -34.22 -2.60
#